data_AF-A0A845G756-F1
#
_entry.id   AF-A0A845G756-F1
#
_cell.length_a   1.000
_cell.length_b   1.000
_cell.length_c   1.000
_cell.angle_alpha   90.00
_cell.angle_beta   90.00
_cell.angle_gamma   90.00
#
_symmetry.space_group_name_H-M   'P 1'
#
loop_
_entity.id
_entity.type
_entity.pdbx_description
1 polymer ?
#
loop_
_entity_poly.entity_id
_entity_poly.type
_entity_poly.pdbx_seq_one_letter_code
_entity_poly.pdbx_strand_id
1 'polypeptide(L)'
;MEQIHPLPDPAEPALRFSLPEGLVANEFLRQGPVAAHLLLSSGEAPRLLAAFPAGNSATGLWFKPDGAPLRWNGAAQIQAVQGRDDQGRPLYGIATEIGVDRATLTVSGAVLSSARVLRDYQHDGRLPLGLHNAVHFTGDSVRWSRDRLDGAAGYAIGLEVLNGRVGTDAHGRITLSAAAGRSLR
;
A
#
# COMPACT_ATOMS: atom_id res chain seq x y z
N MET A 1 4.68 -18.29 -1.89
CA MET A 1 5.17 -17.00 -2.43
C MET A 1 4.19 -16.59 -3.49
N GLU A 2 3.41 -15.55 -3.20
CA GLU A 2 2.42 -15.08 -4.16
C GLU A 2 3.10 -14.49 -5.38
N GLN A 3 2.90 -15.15 -6.51
CA GLN A 3 3.37 -14.70 -7.79
C GLN A 3 2.46 -13.54 -8.26
N ILE A 4 2.80 -12.31 -7.87
CA ILE A 4 2.18 -11.10 -8.41
C ILE A 4 2.80 -10.82 -9.76
N HIS A 5 1.96 -10.71 -10.79
CA HIS A 5 2.40 -10.45 -12.16
C HIS A 5 1.60 -9.31 -12.77
N PRO A 6 2.19 -8.54 -13.71
CA PRO A 6 1.44 -7.60 -14.52
C PRO A 6 0.23 -8.26 -15.18
N LEU A 7 -0.90 -7.55 -15.22
CA LEU A 7 -2.01 -7.96 -16.07
C LEU A 7 -1.59 -7.84 -17.54
N PRO A 8 -2.07 -8.73 -18.42
CA PRO A 8 -1.81 -8.63 -19.85
C PRO A 8 -2.37 -7.31 -20.41
N ASP A 9 -1.85 -6.92 -21.57
CA ASP A 9 -2.32 -5.73 -22.27
C ASP A 9 -3.84 -5.79 -22.48
N PRO A 10 -4.57 -4.73 -22.12
CA PRO A 10 -6.01 -4.75 -22.14
C PRO A 10 -6.53 -4.61 -23.58
N ALA A 11 -7.67 -5.24 -23.87
CA ALA A 11 -8.37 -5.06 -25.14
C ALA A 11 -8.89 -3.62 -25.33
N GLU A 12 -9.23 -2.95 -24.22
CA GLU A 12 -9.58 -1.52 -24.18
C GLU A 12 -8.42 -0.71 -23.60
N PRO A 13 -8.17 0.52 -24.07
CA PRO A 13 -7.14 1.38 -23.48
C PRO A 13 -7.34 1.56 -21.98
N ALA A 14 -6.27 1.36 -21.20
CA ALA A 14 -6.29 1.63 -19.77
C ALA A 14 -6.51 3.13 -19.51
N LEU A 15 -7.43 3.45 -18.61
CA LEU A 15 -7.60 4.81 -18.11
C LEU A 15 -6.59 5.05 -16.99
N ARG A 16 -5.72 6.05 -17.16
CA ARG A 16 -4.73 6.46 -16.15
C ARG A 16 -4.71 7.97 -16.05
N PHE A 17 -4.81 8.50 -14.84
CA PHE A 17 -4.65 9.93 -14.61
C PHE A 17 -4.22 10.20 -13.17
N SER A 18 -3.53 11.33 -13.02
CA SER A 18 -3.01 11.83 -11.74
C SER A 18 -3.71 13.15 -11.43
N LEU A 19 -4.15 13.30 -10.18
CA LEU A 19 -4.78 14.52 -9.67
C LEU A 19 -4.08 14.97 -8.38
N PRO A 20 -3.05 15.83 -8.49
CA PRO A 20 -2.42 16.41 -7.31
C PRO A 20 -3.34 17.46 -6.66
N GLU A 21 -3.53 17.34 -5.35
CA GLU A 21 -4.36 18.23 -4.53
C GLU A 21 -3.62 18.60 -3.25
N GLY A 22 -3.01 19.80 -3.23
CA GLY A 22 -2.23 20.27 -2.09
C GLY A 22 -1.06 19.33 -1.77
N LEU A 23 -1.10 18.68 -0.60
CA LEU A 23 -0.09 17.71 -0.15
C LEU A 23 -0.43 16.26 -0.53
N VAL A 24 -1.48 16.03 -1.32
CA VAL A 24 -1.99 14.72 -1.68
C VAL A 24 -1.76 14.47 -3.16
N ALA A 25 -1.10 13.37 -3.51
CA ALA A 25 -1.08 12.83 -4.86
C ALA A 25 -2.14 11.74 -4.98
N ASN A 26 -3.06 11.89 -5.94
CA ASN A 26 -4.08 10.90 -6.25
C ASN A 26 -3.79 10.28 -7.62
N GLU A 27 -3.56 8.98 -7.66
CA GLU A 27 -3.30 8.23 -8.89
C GLU A 27 -4.47 7.27 -9.15
N PHE A 28 -5.04 7.31 -10.35
CA PHE A 28 -6.19 6.51 -10.73
C PHE A 28 -5.85 5.60 -11.90
N LEU A 29 -6.30 4.35 -11.79
CA LEU A 29 -6.17 3.35 -12.85
C LEU A 29 -7.47 2.59 -13.02
N ARG A 30 -7.87 2.40 -14.28
CA ARG A 30 -8.86 1.40 -14.67
C ARG A 30 -8.31 0.59 -15.84
N GLN A 31 -8.15 -0.71 -15.65
CA GLN A 31 -7.68 -1.67 -16.65
C GLN A 31 -8.28 -3.05 -16.36
N GLY A 32 -9.14 -3.55 -17.27
CA GLY A 32 -9.78 -4.85 -17.10
C GLY A 32 -10.47 -4.99 -15.73
N PRO A 33 -10.14 -5.99 -14.90
CA PRO A 33 -10.75 -6.20 -13.59
C PRO A 33 -10.27 -5.22 -12.50
N VAL A 34 -9.27 -4.39 -12.79
CA VAL A 34 -8.69 -3.45 -11.81
C VAL A 34 -9.28 -2.06 -12.01
N ALA A 35 -9.92 -1.55 -10.97
CA ALA A 35 -10.20 -0.12 -10.79
C ALA A 35 -9.64 0.29 -9.43
N ALA A 36 -8.69 1.22 -9.42
CA ALA A 36 -7.93 1.56 -8.23
C ALA A 36 -7.69 3.08 -8.12
N HIS A 37 -7.67 3.54 -6.88
CA HIS A 37 -7.24 4.88 -6.48
C HIS A 37 -6.13 4.73 -5.45
N LEU A 38 -4.90 5.10 -5.82
CA LEU A 38 -3.78 5.24 -4.91
C LEU A 38 -3.71 6.69 -4.42
N LEU A 39 -3.64 6.86 -3.12
CA LEU A 39 -3.52 8.14 -2.44
C LEU A 39 -2.21 8.16 -1.64
N LEU A 40 -1.37 9.15 -1.91
CA LEU A 40 -0.15 9.45 -1.16
C LEU A 40 -0.30 10.81 -0.50
N SER A 41 -0.47 10.87 0.83
CA SER A 41 -0.51 12.16 1.53
C SER A 41 0.82 12.47 2.21
N SER A 42 1.41 13.60 1.84
CA SER A 42 2.56 14.21 2.50
C SER A 42 2.14 14.95 3.76
N GLY A 43 3.10 15.35 4.61
CA GLY A 43 2.85 16.13 5.82
C GLY A 43 3.32 15.44 7.09
N GLU A 44 2.77 15.85 8.23
CA GLU A 44 3.11 15.30 9.56
C GLU A 44 2.47 13.94 9.84
N ALA A 45 1.35 13.62 9.19
CA ALA A 45 0.67 12.33 9.27
C ALA A 45 0.61 11.64 7.89
N PRO A 46 1.77 11.22 7.35
CA PRO A 46 1.84 10.68 6.00
C PRO A 46 1.20 9.29 5.93
N ARG A 47 0.55 9.02 4.79
CA ARG A 47 -0.12 7.74 4.53
C ARG A 47 -0.04 7.36 3.05
N LEU A 48 -0.14 6.05 2.83
CA LEU A 48 -0.30 5.42 1.52
C LEU A 48 -1.57 4.59 1.57
N LEU A 49 -2.56 4.91 0.74
CA LEU A 49 -3.82 4.16 0.68
C LEU A 49 -4.08 3.72 -0.76
N ALA A 50 -4.55 2.49 -0.95
CA ALA A 50 -5.09 2.02 -2.21
C ALA A 50 -6.54 1.57 -2.01
N ALA A 51 -7.48 2.24 -2.66
CA ALA A 51 -8.90 1.88 -2.67
C ALA A 51 -9.28 1.24 -4.00
N PHE A 52 -10.14 0.22 -3.94
CA PHE A 52 -10.66 -0.54 -5.06
C PHE A 52 -12.20 -0.43 -5.06
N PRO A 53 -12.77 0.58 -5.77
CA PRO A 53 -14.18 0.96 -5.62
C PRO A 53 -15.15 -0.18 -5.91
N ALA A 54 -14.90 -0.97 -6.96
CA ALA A 54 -15.80 -2.05 -7.39
C ALA A 54 -15.99 -3.14 -6.31
N GLY A 55 -14.98 -3.38 -5.47
CA GLY A 55 -15.02 -4.41 -4.43
C GLY A 55 -15.38 -3.89 -3.03
N ASN A 56 -15.58 -2.57 -2.87
CA ASN A 56 -15.58 -1.90 -1.56
C ASN A 56 -14.37 -2.37 -0.71
N SER A 57 -13.21 -2.45 -1.33
CA SER A 57 -11.97 -2.95 -0.74
C SER A 57 -10.95 -1.83 -0.67
N ALA A 58 -10.14 -1.79 0.37
CA ALA A 58 -9.05 -0.84 0.47
C ALA A 58 -7.94 -1.37 1.38
N THR A 59 -6.72 -0.93 1.10
CA THR A 59 -5.52 -1.20 1.91
C THR A 59 -4.83 0.12 2.22
N GLY A 60 -4.19 0.21 3.38
CA GLY A 60 -3.57 1.44 3.81
C GLY A 60 -2.44 1.21 4.79
N LEU A 61 -1.41 2.05 4.66
CA LEU A 61 -0.27 2.15 5.55
C LEU A 61 -0.19 3.56 6.10
N TRP A 62 -0.03 3.64 7.42
CA TRP A 62 0.22 4.86 8.16
C TRP A 62 1.66 4.85 8.64
N PHE A 63 2.29 6.01 8.62
CA PHE A 63 3.67 6.16 9.03
C PHE A 63 3.78 7.07 10.24
N LYS A 64 4.76 6.78 11.09
CA LYS A 64 5.03 7.59 12.28
C LYS A 64 5.62 8.94 11.86
N PRO A 65 5.18 10.06 12.46
CA PRO A 65 5.87 11.34 12.31
C PRO A 65 7.31 11.26 12.83
N ASP A 66 8.26 11.86 12.13
CA ASP A 66 9.70 11.87 12.48
C ASP A 66 10.20 13.26 12.93
N GLY A 67 9.28 14.18 13.20
CA GLY A 67 9.59 15.55 13.63
C GLY A 67 9.70 16.57 12.49
N ALA A 68 9.58 16.15 11.23
CA ALA A 68 9.49 17.05 10.07
C ALA A 68 8.46 16.54 9.04
N PRO A 69 7.72 17.43 8.35
CA PRO A 69 6.76 17.00 7.32
C PRO A 69 7.41 16.17 6.21
N LEU A 70 6.94 14.94 6.03
CA LEU A 70 7.39 14.03 4.98
C LEU A 70 6.83 14.45 3.62
N ARG A 71 7.60 14.27 2.55
CA ARG A 71 7.14 14.45 1.17
C ARG A 71 7.31 13.17 0.37
N TRP A 72 6.21 12.70 -0.19
CA TRP A 72 6.25 11.71 -1.26
C TRP A 72 6.75 12.39 -2.54
N ASN A 73 7.66 11.73 -3.24
CA ASN A 73 8.20 12.22 -4.51
C ASN A 73 7.35 11.75 -5.70
N GLY A 74 6.08 11.42 -5.44
CA GLY A 74 5.15 10.82 -6.40
C GLY A 74 5.30 9.30 -6.52
N ALA A 75 4.39 8.71 -7.28
CA ALA A 75 4.47 7.32 -7.72
C ALA A 75 4.98 7.28 -9.16
N ALA A 76 5.76 6.27 -9.51
CA ALA A 76 5.93 5.88 -10.90
C ALA A 76 4.57 5.50 -11.50
N GLN A 77 4.51 5.33 -12.82
CA GLN A 77 3.25 4.97 -13.48
C GLN A 77 2.67 3.69 -12.88
N ILE A 78 1.47 3.79 -12.31
CA ILE A 78 0.77 2.65 -11.71
C ILE A 78 0.42 1.59 -12.76
N GLN A 79 0.71 0.34 -12.42
CA GLN A 79 0.47 -0.83 -13.27
C GLN A 79 -0.60 -1.72 -12.66
N ALA A 80 -1.47 -2.28 -13.51
CA ALA A 80 -2.45 -3.26 -13.09
C ALA A 80 -1.76 -4.61 -12.88
N VAL A 81 -2.00 -5.27 -11.75
CA VAL A 81 -1.38 -6.57 -11.42
C VAL A 81 -2.43 -7.56 -10.97
N GLN A 82 -2.10 -8.85 -11.08
CA GLN A 82 -2.88 -9.96 -10.54
C GLN A 82 -1.99 -10.90 -9.72
N GLY A 83 -2.61 -11.56 -8.75
CA GLY A 83 -1.98 -12.53 -7.85
C GLY A 83 -3.00 -13.56 -7.37
N ARG A 84 -2.66 -14.31 -6.32
CA ARG A 84 -3.53 -15.33 -5.73
C ARG A 84 -3.25 -15.46 -4.25
N ASP A 85 -4.19 -15.18 -3.37
CA ASP A 85 -3.94 -15.26 -1.92
C ASP A 85 -3.45 -16.64 -1.44
N ASP A 86 -3.16 -16.77 -0.14
CA ASP A 86 -2.60 -17.99 0.45
C ASP A 86 -3.50 -19.25 0.25
N GLN A 87 -4.77 -19.04 -0.09
CA GLN A 87 -5.77 -20.07 -0.40
C GLN A 87 -5.97 -20.26 -1.92
N GLY A 88 -5.18 -19.59 -2.74
CA GLY A 88 -5.20 -19.67 -4.20
C GLY A 88 -6.28 -18.83 -4.88
N ARG A 89 -7.04 -18.00 -4.16
CA ARG A 89 -8.12 -17.18 -4.72
C ARG A 89 -7.55 -15.94 -5.43
N PRO A 90 -8.10 -15.52 -6.57
CA PRO A 90 -7.51 -14.45 -7.37
C PRO A 90 -7.51 -13.11 -6.64
N LEU A 91 -6.36 -12.42 -6.67
CA LEU A 91 -6.23 -11.02 -6.26
C LEU A 91 -6.01 -10.14 -7.48
N TYR A 92 -6.66 -8.97 -7.49
CA TYR A 92 -6.49 -7.94 -8.50
C TYR A 92 -6.08 -6.64 -7.81
N GLY A 93 -5.02 -6.01 -8.30
CA GLY A 93 -4.40 -4.91 -7.59
C GLY A 93 -3.61 -3.97 -8.49
N ILE A 94 -2.80 -3.15 -7.84
CA ILE A 94 -1.86 -2.25 -8.50
C ILE A 94 -0.44 -2.46 -7.95
N ALA A 95 0.55 -2.17 -8.78
CA ALA A 95 1.94 -2.06 -8.38
C ALA A 95 2.51 -0.73 -8.88
N THR A 96 3.38 -0.12 -8.09
CA THR A 96 4.14 1.08 -8.45
C THR A 96 5.34 1.25 -7.55
N GLU A 97 6.34 1.97 -8.03
CA GLU A 97 7.48 2.42 -7.24
C GLU A 97 7.16 3.81 -6.67
N ILE A 98 7.50 4.05 -5.41
CA ILE A 98 7.21 5.32 -4.74
C ILE A 98 8.49 5.82 -4.08
N GLY A 99 8.85 7.08 -4.34
CA GLY A 99 9.96 7.73 -3.66
C GLY A 99 9.50 8.55 -2.46
N VAL A 100 10.36 8.69 -1.45
CA VAL A 100 10.14 9.60 -0.31
C VAL A 100 11.38 10.43 -0.01
N ASP A 101 11.20 11.65 0.48
CA ASP A 101 12.28 12.57 0.88
C ASP A 101 12.96 12.23 2.23
N ARG A 102 12.90 10.97 2.65
CA ARG A 102 13.47 10.45 3.90
C ARG A 102 14.33 9.23 3.64
N ALA A 103 15.35 9.06 4.47
CA ALA A 103 16.16 7.84 4.46
C ALA A 103 15.47 6.70 5.22
N THR A 104 14.55 7.00 6.14
CA THR A 104 13.87 6.01 6.97
C THR A 104 12.40 6.32 7.12
N LEU A 105 11.54 5.31 7.04
CA LEU A 105 10.12 5.36 7.37
C LEU A 105 9.77 4.31 8.40
N THR A 106 8.93 4.65 9.38
CA THR A 106 8.41 3.67 10.35
C THR A 106 6.92 3.50 10.15
N VAL A 107 6.47 2.29 9.86
CA VAL A 107 5.06 1.95 9.73
C VAL A 107 4.42 1.91 11.12
N SER A 108 3.39 2.73 11.32
CA SER A 108 2.64 2.83 12.58
C SER A 108 1.31 2.09 12.53
N GLY A 109 0.77 1.83 11.33
CA GLY A 109 -0.46 1.08 11.15
C GLY A 109 -0.59 0.49 9.75
N ALA A 110 -1.19 -0.69 9.67
CA ALA A 110 -1.57 -1.33 8.41
C ALA A 110 -3.03 -1.77 8.50
N VAL A 111 -3.86 -1.30 7.58
CA VAL A 111 -5.30 -1.61 7.55
C VAL A 111 -5.68 -2.13 6.18
N LEU A 112 -6.17 -3.36 6.13
CA LEU A 112 -6.51 -4.05 4.89
C LEU A 112 -7.97 -4.48 4.98
N SER A 113 -8.95 -3.71 4.51
CA SER A 113 -10.36 -3.96 4.79
C SER A 113 -11.31 -3.33 3.76
N SER A 114 -12.51 -2.93 4.16
CA SER A 114 -13.37 -2.07 3.36
C SER A 114 -12.97 -0.60 3.41
N ALA A 115 -13.42 0.17 2.42
CA ALA A 115 -13.20 1.62 2.39
C ALA A 115 -13.81 2.34 3.61
N ARG A 116 -14.88 1.77 4.19
CA ARG A 116 -15.48 2.28 5.43
C ARG A 116 -14.56 2.11 6.62
N VAL A 117 -14.01 0.92 6.83
CA VAL A 117 -13.10 0.65 7.96
C VAL A 117 -11.84 1.51 7.86
N LEU A 118 -11.29 1.73 6.66
CA LEU A 118 -10.15 2.63 6.48
C LEU A 118 -10.48 4.08 6.88
N ARG A 119 -11.67 4.56 6.51
CA ARG A 119 -12.14 5.90 6.86
C ARG A 119 -12.32 6.06 8.37
N ASP A 120 -12.92 5.06 9.01
CA ASP A 120 -13.13 5.06 10.46
C ASP A 120 -11.77 5.04 11.19
N TYR A 121 -10.83 4.17 10.76
CA TYR A 121 -9.48 4.12 11.30
C TYR A 121 -8.72 5.45 11.12
N GLN A 122 -8.91 6.14 9.99
CA GLN A 122 -8.31 7.46 9.80
C GLN A 122 -8.82 8.48 10.85
N HIS A 123 -10.06 8.34 11.30
CA HIS A 123 -10.67 9.27 12.24
C HIS A 123 -10.22 9.03 13.68
N ASP A 124 -10.14 7.77 14.13
CA ASP A 124 -9.91 7.44 15.55
C ASP A 124 -8.72 6.51 15.83
N GLY A 125 -8.06 6.01 14.79
CA GLY A 125 -6.91 5.09 14.89
C GLY A 125 -7.27 3.69 15.40
N ARG A 126 -8.56 3.32 15.44
CA ARG A 126 -9.01 2.05 16.03
C ARG A 126 -9.43 1.07 14.95
N LEU A 127 -8.93 -0.16 15.08
CA LEU A 127 -9.39 -1.27 14.27
C LEU A 127 -10.55 -1.98 14.98
N PRO A 128 -11.59 -2.39 14.25
CA PRO A 128 -12.59 -3.32 14.78
C PRO A 128 -11.92 -4.61 15.29
N LEU A 129 -12.50 -5.20 16.33
CA LEU A 129 -12.01 -6.45 16.92
C LEU A 129 -11.96 -7.57 15.87
N GLY A 130 -10.91 -8.39 15.93
CA GLY A 130 -10.71 -9.51 15.01
C GLY A 130 -10.07 -9.13 13.66
N LEU A 131 -9.82 -7.86 13.39
CA LEU A 131 -9.11 -7.42 12.18
C LEU A 131 -7.60 -7.40 12.41
N HIS A 132 -7.00 -8.59 12.47
CA HIS A 132 -5.55 -8.77 12.52
C HIS A 132 -5.02 -9.12 11.14
N ASN A 133 -3.91 -8.50 10.74
CA ASN A 133 -3.21 -8.86 9.51
C ASN A 133 -2.15 -9.91 9.84
N ALA A 134 -1.97 -10.91 8.98
CA ALA A 134 -0.74 -11.68 8.94
C ALA A 134 0.37 -10.78 8.39
N VAL A 135 1.60 -10.92 8.93
CA VAL A 135 2.77 -10.15 8.50
C VAL A 135 3.88 -11.12 8.13
N HIS A 136 4.41 -10.99 6.92
CA HIS A 136 5.46 -11.85 6.39
C HIS A 136 6.63 -11.01 5.89
N PHE A 137 7.84 -11.39 6.28
CA PHE A 137 9.09 -10.78 5.82
C PHE A 137 9.79 -11.71 4.84
N THR A 138 10.37 -11.17 3.77
CA THR A 138 11.17 -11.93 2.82
C THR A 138 12.23 -11.00 2.23
N GLY A 139 13.50 -11.19 2.61
CA GLY A 139 14.58 -10.29 2.21
C GLY A 139 14.28 -8.84 2.62
N ASP A 140 14.32 -7.93 1.65
CA ASP A 140 14.03 -6.50 1.81
C ASP A 140 12.55 -6.16 1.55
N SER A 141 11.67 -7.15 1.76
CA SER A 141 10.23 -7.01 1.56
C SER A 141 9.43 -7.37 2.81
N VAL A 142 8.32 -6.66 2.99
CA VAL A 142 7.30 -6.96 3.99
C VAL A 142 5.92 -6.99 3.35
N ARG A 143 5.11 -7.96 3.76
CA ARG A 143 3.75 -8.15 3.28
C ARG A 143 2.80 -8.21 4.46
N TRP A 144 1.68 -7.52 4.32
CA TRP A 144 0.49 -7.73 5.13
C TRP A 144 -0.55 -8.45 4.28
N SER A 145 -1.21 -9.43 4.86
CA SER A 145 -2.37 -10.09 4.24
C SER A 145 -3.46 -10.34 5.26
N ARG A 146 -4.71 -10.44 4.78
CA ARG A 146 -5.85 -10.80 5.61
C ARG A 146 -6.97 -11.41 4.80
N ASP A 147 -7.57 -12.46 5.32
CA ASP A 147 -8.81 -13.00 4.76
C ASP A 147 -10.00 -12.04 4.93
N ARG A 148 -10.96 -12.18 4.02
CA ARG A 148 -12.29 -11.61 4.21
C ARG A 148 -13.12 -12.50 5.12
N LEU A 149 -13.99 -11.86 5.90
CA LEU A 149 -14.90 -12.54 6.83
C LEU A 149 -15.99 -13.35 6.09
N ASP A 150 -16.27 -13.04 4.84
CA ASP A 150 -17.25 -13.75 3.99
C ASP A 150 -16.63 -14.90 3.17
N GLY A 151 -15.34 -15.20 3.36
CA GLY A 151 -14.64 -16.26 2.65
C GLY A 151 -14.22 -15.94 1.21
N ALA A 152 -14.56 -14.76 0.67
CA ALA A 152 -14.06 -14.32 -0.63
C ALA A 152 -12.54 -14.00 -0.57
N ALA A 153 -11.93 -13.77 -1.74
CA ALA A 153 -10.50 -13.49 -1.86
C ALA A 153 -10.06 -12.35 -0.93
N GLY A 154 -8.93 -12.54 -0.26
CA GLY A 154 -8.46 -11.66 0.80
C GLY A 154 -8.00 -10.27 0.36
N TYR A 155 -7.29 -9.63 1.27
CA TYR A 155 -6.59 -8.36 1.05
C TYR A 155 -5.10 -8.58 1.19
N ALA A 156 -4.31 -7.84 0.43
CA ALA A 156 -2.87 -7.82 0.63
C ALA A 156 -2.28 -6.47 0.25
N ILE A 157 -1.21 -6.10 0.94
CA ILE A 157 -0.30 -5.02 0.54
C ILE A 157 1.13 -5.47 0.84
N GLY A 158 2.02 -5.27 -0.12
CA GLY A 158 3.44 -5.58 0.00
C GLY A 158 4.26 -4.33 -0.28
N LEU A 159 5.38 -4.22 0.43
CA LEU A 159 6.44 -3.25 0.15
C LEU A 159 7.74 -4.01 -0.08
N GLU A 160 8.50 -3.60 -1.07
CA GLU A 160 9.88 -3.98 -1.31
C GLU A 160 10.71 -2.69 -1.26
N VAL A 161 11.80 -2.70 -0.48
CA VAL A 161 12.72 -1.56 -0.44
C VAL A 161 13.76 -1.75 -1.54
N LEU A 162 13.74 -0.89 -2.56
CA LEU A 162 14.54 -1.06 -3.77
C LEU A 162 16.02 -0.66 -3.59
N ASN A 163 16.31 0.17 -2.59
CA ASN A 163 17.64 0.72 -2.36
C ASN A 163 18.06 0.70 -0.90
N GLY A 164 17.69 -0.35 -0.19
CA GLY A 164 17.78 -0.39 1.26
C GLY A 164 17.28 -1.72 1.83
N ARG A 165 16.67 -1.66 3.01
CA ARG A 165 16.20 -2.85 3.71
C ARG A 165 14.93 -2.62 4.50
N VAL A 166 14.25 -3.72 4.79
CA VAL A 166 13.20 -3.79 5.80
C VAL A 166 13.80 -4.29 7.11
N GLY A 167 13.37 -3.72 8.23
CA GLY A 167 13.69 -4.22 9.56
C GLY A 167 12.59 -3.93 10.56
N THR A 168 12.89 -4.23 11.82
CA THR A 168 12.04 -3.88 12.96
C THR A 168 12.83 -3.03 13.96
N ASP A 169 12.21 -2.00 14.51
CA ASP A 169 12.78 -1.22 15.61
C ASP A 169 12.77 -2.00 16.95
N ALA A 170 13.34 -1.41 18.00
CA ALA A 170 13.41 -2.02 19.34
C ALA A 170 12.02 -2.29 19.98
N HIS A 171 10.95 -1.73 19.41
CA HIS A 171 9.57 -1.91 19.85
C HIS A 171 8.78 -2.85 18.92
N GLY A 172 9.45 -3.51 17.98
CA GLY A 172 8.83 -4.41 17.00
C GLY A 172 8.06 -3.70 15.89
N ARG A 173 8.22 -2.38 15.71
CA ARG A 173 7.59 -1.66 14.60
C ARG A 173 8.41 -1.86 13.33
N ILE A 174 7.72 -1.93 12.21
CA ILE A 174 8.35 -2.13 10.90
C ILE A 174 8.99 -0.81 10.45
N THR A 175 10.27 -0.88 10.09
CA THR A 175 11.06 0.25 9.61
C THR A 175 11.64 -0.06 8.24
N LEU A 176 11.49 0.88 7.31
CA LEU A 176 12.05 0.85 5.97
C LEU A 176 13.23 1.83 5.97
N SER A 177 14.41 1.41 5.52
CA SER A 177 15.59 2.27 5.53
C SER A 177 16.37 2.15 4.23
N ALA A 178 16.71 3.29 3.62
CA ALA A 178 17.57 3.40 2.47
C ALA A 178 19.04 3.15 2.83
N ALA A 179 19.86 2.85 1.83
CA ALA A 179 21.31 2.89 1.95
C ALA A 179 21.81 4.30 2.32
N ALA A 180 22.98 4.37 2.95
CA ALA A 180 23.54 5.62 3.46
C ALA A 180 23.62 6.71 2.37
N GLY A 181 23.14 7.91 2.69
CA GLY A 181 23.16 9.07 1.78
C GLY A 181 22.14 9.01 0.64
N ARG A 182 21.19 8.06 0.65
CA ARG A 182 20.12 7.94 -0.33
C ARG A 182 18.75 8.20 0.29
N SER A 183 17.83 8.66 -0.54
CA SER A 183 16.39 8.71 -0.24
C SER A 183 15.76 7.34 -0.49
N LEU A 184 14.78 6.95 0.32
CA LEU A 184 14.12 5.65 0.21
C LEU A 184 13.28 5.55 -1.07
N ARG A 185 13.36 4.37 -1.72
CA ARG A 185 12.59 3.96 -2.89
C ARG A 185 12.02 2.56 -2.71
#